data_AF-A0A2T2SIT0-F1
#
_entry.id   AF-A0A2T2SIT0-F1
#
_cell.length_a   1.000
_cell.length_b   1.000
_cell.length_c   1.000
_cell.angle_alpha   90.00
_cell.angle_beta   90.00
_cell.angle_gamma   90.00
#
_symmetry.space_group_name_H-M   'P 1'
#
loop_
_entity.id
_entity.type
_entity.pdbx_description
1 polymer ?
#
loop_
_entity_poly.entity_id
_entity_poly.type
_entity_poly.pdbx_seq_one_letter_code
_entity_poly.pdbx_strand_id
1 'polypeptide(L)'
;MTVDNHEGSIRVTTWDRNQVKYKAEIMPTEEDPNVEKVTIRTRTSNDRFRLAIEHEEADDESGIFGFSEDEFQWGGTNTPVVRYTITMPRTSALRIDDHESTIDVNGLAGRLQIDTVNFNATGTVDLRPLDARTSSSP
;
A
#
# COMPACT_ATOMS: atom_id res chain seq x y z
N MET A 1 -6.61 -6.56 5.66
CA MET A 1 -6.36 -5.31 4.92
C MET A 1 -5.14 -5.53 4.06
N THR A 2 -5.24 -5.20 2.78
CA THR A 2 -4.08 -5.16 1.87
C THR A 2 -3.98 -3.76 1.28
N VAL A 3 -2.77 -3.21 1.23
CA VAL A 3 -2.47 -1.93 0.59
C VAL A 3 -1.38 -2.19 -0.43
N ASP A 4 -1.68 -1.99 -1.70
CA ASP A 4 -0.66 -1.98 -2.76
C ASP A 4 -0.40 -0.52 -3.16
N ASN A 5 0.85 -0.10 -3.08
CA ASN A 5 1.25 1.27 -3.39
C ASN A 5 2.53 1.26 -4.20
N HIS A 6 2.69 2.20 -5.13
CA HIS A 6 3.97 2.35 -5.83
C HIS A 6 4.89 3.29 -5.06
N GLU A 7 4.46 4.52 -4.84
CA GLU A 7 5.30 5.54 -4.21
C GLU A 7 4.46 6.47 -3.34
N GLY A 8 5.08 7.03 -2.30
CA GLY A 8 4.52 8.09 -1.48
C GLY A 8 4.54 7.78 0.01
N SER A 9 3.37 7.74 0.65
CA SER A 9 3.29 7.44 2.08
C SER A 9 2.07 6.66 2.50
N ILE A 10 2.26 5.78 3.47
CA ILE A 10 1.22 4.94 4.03
C ILE A 10 1.23 5.11 5.54
N ARG A 11 0.20 5.77 6.07
CA ARG A 11 -0.01 5.90 7.53
C ARG A 11 -1.20 5.05 7.95
N VAL A 12 -0.96 4.11 8.86
CA VAL A 12 -1.99 3.25 9.46
C VAL A 12 -2.10 3.50 10.95
N THR A 13 -3.34 3.71 11.39
CA THR A 13 -3.75 3.71 12.80
C THR A 13 -4.84 2.68 13.01
N THR A 14 -5.07 2.28 14.26
CA THR A 14 -6.09 1.28 14.58
C THR A 14 -7.11 1.74 15.61
N TRP A 15 -8.28 1.09 15.60
CA TRP A 15 -9.34 1.26 16.61
C TRP A 15 -10.04 -0.05 16.97
N ASP A 16 -10.90 -0.04 17.98
CA ASP A 16 -11.68 -1.20 18.44
C ASP A 16 -13.06 -1.32 17.76
N ARG A 17 -13.18 -0.89 16.50
CA ARG A 17 -14.42 -0.94 15.70
C ARG A 17 -14.21 -1.79 14.46
N ASN A 18 -15.22 -2.58 14.06
CA ASN A 18 -15.21 -3.33 12.81
C ASN A 18 -15.56 -2.42 11.62
N GLN A 19 -14.68 -1.47 11.32
CA GLN A 19 -14.83 -0.50 10.25
C GLN A 19 -13.44 -0.16 9.70
N VAL A 20 -13.36 0.08 8.39
CA VAL A 20 -12.18 0.67 7.76
C VAL A 20 -12.54 2.07 7.29
N LYS A 21 -11.65 3.03 7.55
CA LYS A 21 -11.69 4.38 7.01
C LYS A 21 -10.37 4.63 6.29
N TYR A 22 -10.43 5.20 5.10
CA TYR A 22 -9.24 5.61 4.37
C TYR A 22 -9.43 7.01 3.76
N LYS A 23 -8.32 7.74 3.65
CA LYS A 23 -8.14 8.92 2.81
C LYS A 23 -7.00 8.62 1.86
N ALA A 24 -7.17 8.97 0.61
CA ALA A 24 -6.14 8.87 -0.40
C ALA A 24 -5.98 10.23 -1.08
N GLU A 25 -4.74 10.66 -1.27
CA GLU A 25 -4.39 11.92 -1.92
C GLU A 25 -3.40 11.59 -3.04
N ILE A 26 -3.81 11.81 -4.28
CA ILE A 26 -2.93 11.72 -5.45
C ILE A 26 -2.18 13.04 -5.55
N MET A 27 -0.86 12.98 -5.57
CA MET A 27 0.02 14.13 -5.57
C MET A 27 0.82 14.18 -6.87
N PRO A 28 0.91 15.33 -7.55
CA PRO A 28 1.78 15.47 -8.71
C PRO A 28 3.25 15.34 -8.28
N THR A 29 4.09 14.88 -9.21
CA THR A 29 5.56 14.97 -9.09
C THR A 29 6.10 16.00 -10.09
N GLU A 30 7.38 16.36 -9.97
CA GLU A 30 8.03 17.20 -10.98
C GLU A 30 8.10 16.51 -12.35
N GLU A 31 8.15 15.18 -12.34
CA GLU A 31 8.32 14.34 -13.51
C GLU A 31 6.99 14.00 -14.19
N ASP A 32 5.91 13.86 -13.42
CA ASP A 32 4.54 13.75 -13.94
C ASP A 32 3.54 14.56 -13.09
N PRO A 33 3.15 15.76 -13.55
CA PRO A 33 2.19 16.59 -12.84
C PRO A 33 0.72 16.16 -13.06
N ASN A 34 0.45 15.19 -13.94
CA ASN A 34 -0.91 14.83 -14.32
C ASN A 34 -1.53 13.78 -13.37
N VAL A 35 -2.16 14.25 -12.29
CA VAL A 35 -2.84 13.41 -11.29
C VAL A 35 -4.00 12.58 -11.85
N GLU A 36 -4.56 12.93 -13.01
CA GLU A 36 -5.70 12.21 -13.60
C GLU A 36 -5.30 10.84 -14.15
N LYS A 37 -4.00 10.57 -14.35
CA LYS A 37 -3.48 9.27 -14.76
C LYS A 37 -3.55 8.20 -13.68
N VAL A 38 -3.93 8.55 -12.45
CA VAL A 38 -3.96 7.64 -11.30
C VAL A 38 -5.39 7.30 -10.93
N THR A 39 -5.69 6.01 -10.94
CA THR A 39 -6.95 5.46 -10.42
C THR A 39 -6.69 4.73 -9.11
N ILE A 40 -7.43 5.09 -8.06
CA ILE A 40 -7.44 4.34 -6.81
C ILE A 40 -8.61 3.36 -6.84
N ARG A 41 -8.31 2.06 -6.78
CA ARG A 41 -9.32 1.00 -6.74
C ARG A 41 -9.46 0.43 -5.34
N THR A 42 -10.70 0.14 -4.95
CA THR A 42 -11.01 -0.57 -3.71
C THR A 42 -11.77 -1.83 -4.03
N ARG A 43 -11.39 -2.94 -3.39
CA ARG A 43 -12.05 -4.23 -3.55
C ARG A 43 -12.27 -4.89 -2.19
N THR A 44 -13.48 -5.42 -2.00
CA THR A 44 -13.83 -6.22 -0.84
C THR A 44 -14.14 -7.64 -1.30
N SER A 45 -13.45 -8.64 -0.74
CA SER A 45 -13.70 -10.05 -1.02
C SER A 45 -13.26 -10.92 0.16
N ASN A 46 -14.06 -11.92 0.55
CA ASN A 46 -13.72 -12.96 1.52
C ASN A 46 -12.89 -12.44 2.71
N ASP A 47 -13.48 -11.53 3.49
CA ASP A 47 -12.89 -10.92 4.70
C ASP A 47 -11.64 -10.04 4.48
N ARG A 48 -11.33 -9.69 3.23
CA ARG A 48 -10.23 -8.80 2.88
C ARG A 48 -10.74 -7.53 2.19
N PHE A 49 -10.34 -6.39 2.75
CA PHE A 49 -10.41 -5.09 2.11
C PHE A 49 -9.04 -4.77 1.50
N ARG A 50 -9.01 -4.44 0.20
CA ARG A 50 -7.82 -4.12 -0.57
C ARG A 50 -7.91 -2.71 -1.15
N LEU A 51 -6.85 -1.93 -0.97
CA LEU A 51 -6.60 -0.66 -1.65
C LEU A 51 -5.45 -0.88 -2.63
N ALA A 52 -5.62 -0.47 -3.87
CA ALA A 52 -4.54 -0.49 -4.85
C ALA A 52 -4.58 0.73 -5.77
N ILE A 53 -3.45 0.99 -6.40
CA ILE A 53 -3.30 2.00 -7.43
C ILE A 53 -3.21 1.33 -8.79
N GLU A 54 -3.87 1.93 -9.75
CA GLU A 54 -3.67 1.68 -11.17
C GLU A 54 -3.28 2.97 -11.86
N HIS A 55 -2.41 2.86 -12.86
CA HIS A 55 -2.04 3.98 -13.71
C HIS A 55 -2.60 3.72 -15.11
N GLU A 56 -3.19 4.74 -15.74
CA GLU A 56 -3.58 4.62 -17.15
C GLU A 56 -2.34 4.36 -18.00
N GLU A 57 -2.38 3.30 -18.82
CA GLU A 57 -1.30 2.90 -19.71
C GLU A 57 -0.93 4.08 -20.62
N ALA A 58 0.34 4.47 -20.63
CA ALA A 58 0.89 5.23 -21.75
C ALA A 58 1.05 4.23 -22.91
N ASP A 59 0.56 4.60 -24.10
CA ASP A 59 0.39 3.79 -25.32
C ASP A 59 1.64 3.04 -25.88
N ASP A 60 2.76 2.92 -25.16
CA ASP A 60 3.97 2.23 -25.63
C ASP A 60 4.47 1.17 -24.63
N GLU A 61 4.20 -0.10 -24.94
CA GLU A 61 4.92 -1.35 -24.55
C GLU A 61 5.57 -1.51 -23.15
N SER A 62 5.23 -0.73 -22.12
CA SER A 62 5.87 -0.78 -20.80
C SER A 62 5.00 -0.35 -19.60
N GLY A 63 3.67 -0.44 -19.71
CA GLY A 63 2.78 -0.04 -18.62
C GLY A 63 1.91 -1.18 -18.12
N ILE A 64 2.27 -1.85 -17.02
CA ILE A 64 1.26 -2.59 -16.24
C ILE A 64 1.38 -2.19 -14.79
N PHE A 65 0.56 -1.21 -14.41
CA PHE A 65 0.15 -0.98 -13.03
C PHE A 65 -1.31 -1.41 -12.91
N GLY A 66 -1.54 -2.68 -12.54
CA GLY A 66 -2.89 -3.24 -12.56
C GLY A 66 -3.00 -4.57 -11.85
N PHE A 67 -4.24 -4.99 -11.57
CA PHE A 67 -4.51 -6.31 -11.02
C PHE A 67 -4.33 -7.39 -12.10
N SER A 68 -3.42 -8.33 -11.88
CA SER A 68 -3.59 -9.70 -12.38
C SER A 68 -4.35 -10.53 -11.33
N GLU A 69 -4.90 -11.69 -11.73
CA GLU A 69 -5.83 -12.47 -10.88
C GLU A 69 -5.25 -12.83 -9.50
N ASP A 70 -3.91 -12.89 -9.35
CA ASP A 70 -3.25 -13.30 -8.10
C ASP A 70 -2.05 -12.43 -7.65
N GLU A 71 -1.53 -11.50 -8.47
CA GLU A 71 -0.26 -10.81 -8.16
C GLU A 71 -0.22 -9.35 -8.65
N PHE A 72 0.45 -8.49 -7.89
CA PHE A 72 0.72 -7.09 -8.25
C PHE A 72 2.01 -7.02 -9.10
N GLN A 73 1.99 -6.35 -10.25
CA GLN A 73 3.13 -6.26 -11.16
C GLN A 73 3.74 -4.85 -11.10
N TRP A 74 5.07 -4.78 -11.01
CA TRP A 74 5.83 -3.53 -10.98
C TRP A 74 6.32 -3.18 -12.40
N GLY A 75 5.90 -2.02 -12.93
CA GLY A 75 6.40 -1.43 -14.17
C GLY A 75 7.01 -0.05 -13.91
N GLY A 76 8.03 0.35 -14.68
CA GLY A 76 8.76 1.60 -14.44
C GLY A 76 8.18 2.79 -15.22
N THR A 77 7.70 3.82 -14.52
CA THR A 77 7.58 5.21 -15.00
C THR A 77 7.45 6.15 -13.79
N ASN A 78 7.98 7.36 -13.89
CA ASN A 78 7.73 8.43 -12.92
C ASN A 78 6.26 8.83 -12.98
N THR A 79 5.50 8.51 -11.94
CA THR A 79 4.05 8.69 -11.89
C THR A 79 3.66 9.56 -10.70
N PRO A 80 2.47 10.19 -10.70
CA PRO A 80 1.96 10.85 -9.52
C PRO A 80 1.92 9.87 -8.33
N VAL A 81 2.37 10.33 -7.16
CA VAL A 81 2.48 9.50 -5.94
C VAL A 81 1.20 9.55 -5.13
N VAL A 82 0.97 8.56 -4.26
CA VAL A 82 -0.24 8.52 -3.43
C VAL A 82 0.10 8.50 -1.95
N ARG A 83 -0.66 9.30 -1.19
CA ARG A 83 -0.59 9.34 0.27
C ARG A 83 -1.85 8.73 0.88
N TYR A 84 -1.69 7.61 1.55
CA TYR A 84 -2.75 6.92 2.27
C TYR A 84 -2.74 7.27 3.76
N THR A 85 -3.90 7.64 4.29
CA THR A 85 -4.18 7.64 5.74
C THR A 85 -5.31 6.65 6.02
N ILE A 86 -5.00 5.62 6.79
CA ILE A 86 -5.88 4.48 7.03
C ILE A 86 -6.15 4.33 8.54
N THR A 87 -7.41 4.09 8.88
CA THR A 87 -7.82 3.61 10.21
C THR A 87 -8.55 2.27 10.05
N MET A 88 -8.05 1.22 10.70
CA MET A 88 -8.58 -0.16 10.57
C MET A 88 -8.80 -0.83 11.94
N PRO A 89 -9.53 -1.97 12.02
CA PRO A 89 -9.69 -2.70 13.26
C PRO A 89 -8.34 -3.20 13.80
N ARG A 90 -8.11 -3.04 15.11
CA ARG A 90 -6.83 -3.34 15.79
C ARG A 90 -6.33 -4.77 15.59
N THR A 91 -7.23 -5.74 15.51
CA THR A 91 -6.90 -7.18 15.40
C THR A 91 -6.86 -7.69 13.96
N SER A 92 -7.22 -6.86 12.97
CA SER A 92 -7.18 -7.26 11.56
C SER A 92 -5.75 -7.45 11.08
N ALA A 93 -5.52 -8.42 10.20
CA ALA A 93 -4.24 -8.55 9.51
C ALA A 93 -4.03 -7.39 8.52
N LEU A 94 -2.79 -6.91 8.42
CA LEU A 94 -2.33 -5.89 7.49
C LEU A 94 -1.21 -6.46 6.62
N ARG A 95 -1.39 -6.39 5.31
CA ARG A 95 -0.36 -6.62 4.28
C ARG A 95 -0.13 -5.31 3.53
N ILE A 96 1.12 -4.93 3.34
CA ILE A 96 1.51 -3.78 2.53
C ILE A 96 2.50 -4.29 1.48
N ASP A 97 2.15 -4.12 0.21
CA ASP A 97 2.99 -4.41 -0.95
C ASP A 97 3.37 -3.06 -1.56
N ASP A 98 4.64 -2.67 -1.47
CA ASP A 98 5.08 -1.30 -1.71
C ASP A 98 6.39 -1.21 -2.51
N HIS A 99 6.50 -0.29 -3.47
CA HIS A 99 7.79 -0.12 -4.17
C HIS A 99 8.70 0.86 -3.43
N GLU A 100 8.22 2.08 -3.16
CA GLU A 100 9.02 3.16 -2.57
C GLU A 100 8.17 4.16 -1.75
N SER A 101 7.75 3.76 -0.56
CA SER A 101 7.01 4.65 0.36
C SER A 101 7.64 4.79 1.73
N THR A 102 7.32 5.91 2.38
CA THR A 102 7.42 6.00 3.83
C THR A 102 6.20 5.32 4.48
N ILE A 103 6.45 4.28 5.28
CA ILE A 103 5.40 3.50 5.95
C ILE A 103 5.45 3.71 7.46
N ASP A 104 4.31 4.07 8.05
CA ASP A 104 4.10 4.31 9.49
C ASP A 104 2.85 3.55 9.97
N VAL A 105 3.04 2.57 10.87
CA VAL A 105 1.95 1.71 11.40
C VAL A 105 1.92 1.79 12.92
N ASN A 106 0.79 2.22 13.48
CA ASN A 106 0.62 2.41 14.93
C ASN A 106 -0.62 1.67 15.47
N GLY A 107 -0.43 0.98 16.60
CA GLY A 107 -1.51 0.38 17.39
C GLY A 107 -2.01 -0.99 16.92
N LEU A 108 -1.43 -1.55 15.85
CA LEU A 108 -1.81 -2.86 15.32
C LEU A 108 -1.49 -4.00 16.31
N ALA A 109 -2.47 -4.86 16.55
CA ALA A 109 -2.30 -6.12 17.31
C ALA A 109 -2.55 -7.37 16.45
N GLY A 110 -2.94 -7.20 15.18
CA GLY A 110 -3.01 -8.27 14.20
C GLY A 110 -1.65 -8.55 13.54
N ARG A 111 -1.63 -9.52 12.62
CA ARG A 111 -0.44 -9.83 11.80
C ARG A 111 -0.08 -8.65 10.91
N LEU A 112 1.20 -8.30 10.84
CA LEU A 112 1.78 -7.35 9.89
C LEU A 112 2.66 -8.10 8.89
N GLN A 113 2.47 -7.84 7.60
CA GLN A 113 3.39 -8.21 6.54
C GLN A 113 3.67 -6.98 5.68
N ILE A 114 4.95 -6.73 5.38
CA ILE A 114 5.39 -5.65 4.50
C ILE A 114 6.37 -6.26 3.50
N ASP A 115 5.99 -6.26 2.23
CA ASP A 115 6.85 -6.68 1.12
C ASP A 115 7.20 -5.39 0.34
N THR A 116 8.49 -5.02 0.30
CA THR A 116 8.93 -3.79 -0.39
C THR A 116 10.21 -3.96 -1.18
N VAL A 117 10.32 -3.22 -2.28
CA VAL A 117 11.51 -3.19 -3.14
C VAL A 117 12.58 -2.24 -2.56
N ASN A 118 12.19 -1.06 -2.06
CA ASN A 118 13.08 -0.11 -1.37
C ASN A 118 12.59 0.17 0.06
N PHE A 119 13.23 -0.45 1.06
CA PHE A 119 12.77 -0.36 2.45
C PHE A 119 13.21 0.93 3.16
N ASN A 120 12.26 1.81 3.51
CA ASN A 120 12.42 2.84 4.55
C ASN A 120 11.17 2.89 5.46
N ALA A 121 11.01 1.89 6.34
CA ALA A 121 9.93 1.88 7.31
C ALA A 121 10.38 2.37 8.68
N THR A 122 9.58 3.23 9.31
CA THR A 122 9.73 3.64 10.72
C THR A 122 8.43 3.35 11.44
N GLY A 123 8.45 2.51 12.49
CA GLY A 123 7.24 2.19 13.25
C GLY A 123 7.52 1.53 14.59
N THR A 124 6.68 1.83 15.59
CA THR A 124 6.65 1.10 16.86
C THR A 124 5.62 0.01 16.75
N VAL A 125 6.05 -1.22 16.44
CA VAL A 125 5.17 -2.39 16.50
C VAL A 125 5.18 -2.88 17.95
N ASP A 126 4.02 -2.88 18.61
CA ASP A 126 3.84 -3.50 19.93
C ASP A 126 3.79 -5.03 19.76
N LEU A 127 4.96 -5.60 19.44
CA LEU A 127 5.16 -7.02 19.21
C LEU A 127 5.20 -7.74 20.56
N ARG A 128 4.07 -8.32 20.97
CA ARG A 128 4.17 -9.57 21.74
C ARG A 128 4.67 -10.66 20.78
N PRO A 129 5.61 -11.51 21.19
CA PRO A 129 6.53 -12.19 20.29
C PRO A 129 5.79 -13.15 19.37
N LEU A 130 5.77 -12.88 18.06
CA LEU A 130 5.40 -13.84 17.01
C LEU A 130 6.04 -13.41 15.67
N ASP A 131 6.97 -14.26 15.19
CA ASP A 131 7.38 -14.50 13.80
C ASP A 131 7.40 -13.31 12.82
N ALA A 132 8.31 -12.36 13.03
CA ALA A 132 8.77 -11.51 11.93
C ALA A 132 9.71 -12.34 11.02
N ARG A 133 9.19 -12.85 9.91
CA ARG A 133 10.04 -13.35 8.81
C ARG A 133 10.34 -12.19 7.88
N THR A 134 11.56 -11.69 7.95
CA THR A 134 12.13 -10.78 6.94
C THR A 134 12.81 -11.64 5.87
N SER A 135 12.37 -11.53 4.62
CA SER A 135 13.11 -12.08 3.48
C SER A 135 13.47 -10.93 2.55
N SER A 136 14.75 -10.58 2.55
CA SER A 136 15.39 -9.85 1.45
C SER A 136 15.85 -10.87 0.42
N SER A 137 15.30 -10.84 -0.79
CA SER A 137 15.94 -11.53 -1.92
C SER A 137 17.10 -10.66 -2.45
N PRO A 138 18.20 -11.29 -2.92
CA PRO A 138 19.42 -10.61 -3.35
C PRO A 138 19.26 -9.82 -4.66
#